data_AF-A0A1F2T7B6-F1
#
_entry.id   AF-A0A1F2T7B6-F1
#
_cell.length_a   1.000
_cell.length_b   1.000
_cell.length_c   1.000
_cell.angle_alpha   90.00
_cell.angle_beta   90.00
_cell.angle_gamma   90.00
#
_symmetry.space_group_name_H-M   'P 1'
#
loop_
_entity.id
_entity.type
_entity.pdbx_description
1 polymer ?
#
loop_
_entity_poly.entity_id
_entity_poly.type
_entity_poly.pdbx_seq_one_letter_code
_entity_poly.pdbx_strand_id
1 'polypeptide(L)'
;MEFAVPILLGLPDDAIAPGSQGQLGLGATYFAANNGRTNVAELFVKQASVRFTGLGGIAGHSFKAGRMEFIDGTEVMPRNATLAAVKRDRIAHRLLGNFAFSHVGRSFDGAQWALAGRTLNVTAFAGRPTRGVFVVDGWSGLDINVLYGALTGQTGTGTSAGEWRVFGLGYFDRRDGVLKTDNRPAAARAADTEPVDLGTFGGHYLRTVPTAAGAVDLLAWGAVQIGAWGVLDQRAGTFAVEAGWQPQALEAIEPWFRGGYNYGSGDGNPSDGRHGTFFQVLPTPRIYARFPFFNMMNTGDAFGEAIFRPSRSLTLRSDVHAIRLASPDDLWYAGGGAFQSSTFGFSGRPSSARTGLATLYDVSGDYRVNGYTSLTVYYGRAAGRSVTDAIYARGADADFGYLELTFRF
;
A
#
# COMPACT_ATOMS: atom_id res chain seq x y z
N MET A 1 -7.73 2.69 -24.29
CA MET A 1 -6.26 2.75 -24.13
C MET A 1 -5.93 4.06 -23.46
N GLU A 2 -4.97 4.06 -22.55
CA GLU A 2 -4.51 5.22 -21.76
C GLU A 2 -2.98 5.26 -21.82
N PHE A 3 -2.44 6.43 -22.12
CA PHE A 3 -1.02 6.73 -22.07
C PHE A 3 -0.73 7.67 -20.90
N ALA A 4 0.49 7.63 -20.37
CA ALA A 4 0.96 8.55 -19.35
C ALA A 4 2.28 9.19 -19.77
N VAL A 5 2.47 10.46 -19.40
CA VAL A 5 3.71 11.22 -19.61
C VAL A 5 4.12 11.86 -18.28
N PRO A 6 4.74 11.11 -17.36
CA PRO A 6 5.36 11.70 -16.18
C PRO A 6 6.46 12.69 -16.59
N ILE A 7 6.43 13.88 -16.00
CA ILE A 7 7.46 14.91 -16.16
C ILE A 7 7.93 15.27 -14.76
N LEU A 8 9.19 14.97 -14.46
CA LEU A 8 9.86 15.27 -13.20
C LEU A 8 10.89 16.36 -13.44
N LEU A 9 10.84 17.43 -12.66
CA LEU A 9 11.72 18.58 -12.79
C LEU A 9 12.35 18.92 -11.44
N GLY A 10 13.63 19.30 -11.46
CA GLY A 10 14.36 19.74 -10.26
C GLY A 10 14.41 18.69 -9.14
N LEU A 11 14.56 17.41 -9.47
CA LEU A 11 14.77 16.37 -8.45
C LEU A 11 16.07 16.67 -7.67
N PRO A 12 16.09 16.48 -6.34
CA PRO A 12 17.24 16.82 -5.51
C PRO A 12 18.40 15.85 -5.77
N ASP A 13 19.58 16.39 -6.03
CA ASP A 13 20.82 15.66 -6.26
C ASP A 13 21.71 15.53 -5.01
N ASP A 14 21.30 16.12 -3.89
CA ASP A 14 21.98 16.12 -2.60
C ASP A 14 21.18 15.41 -1.47
N ALA A 15 20.05 14.77 -1.81
CA ALA A 15 19.14 14.14 -0.85
C ALA A 15 19.39 12.64 -0.61
N ILE A 16 20.60 12.15 -0.91
CA ILE A 16 21.02 10.76 -0.63
C ILE A 16 22.18 10.78 0.36
N ALA A 17 21.89 10.42 1.61
CA ALA A 17 22.89 10.35 2.67
C ALA A 17 23.59 8.98 2.70
N PRO A 18 24.86 8.92 3.17
CA PRO A 18 25.62 7.69 3.20
C PRO A 18 25.10 6.68 4.25
N GLY A 19 25.46 5.42 4.06
CA GLY A 19 25.19 4.35 5.02
C GLY A 19 23.70 4.11 5.26
N SER A 20 23.32 3.95 6.53
CA SER A 20 21.93 3.63 6.94
C SER A 20 20.94 4.79 6.78
N GLN A 21 21.42 6.03 6.58
CA GLN A 21 20.54 7.19 6.37
C GLN A 21 19.84 7.06 5.00
N GLY A 22 20.61 6.79 3.95
CA GLY A 22 20.09 6.48 2.62
C GLY A 22 19.32 7.64 1.97
N GLN A 23 18.35 7.29 1.12
CA GLN A 23 17.50 8.24 0.41
C GLN A 23 16.57 9.00 1.37
N LEU A 24 16.56 10.33 1.29
CA LEU A 24 15.75 11.21 2.12
C LEU A 24 14.52 11.68 1.33
N GLY A 25 13.41 10.96 1.49
CA GLY A 25 12.14 11.26 0.83
C GLY A 25 12.06 10.80 -0.62
N LEU A 26 10.90 11.04 -1.24
CA LEU A 26 10.57 10.48 -2.57
C LEU A 26 11.40 11.09 -3.69
N GLY A 27 11.79 12.37 -3.58
CA GLY A 27 12.62 13.06 -4.57
C GLY A 27 13.96 12.35 -4.79
N ALA A 28 14.62 11.96 -3.69
CA ALA A 28 15.85 11.17 -3.72
C ALA A 28 15.65 9.79 -4.37
N THR A 29 14.49 9.16 -4.13
CA THR A 29 14.14 7.88 -4.76
C THR A 29 13.94 8.02 -6.27
N TYR A 30 13.24 9.07 -6.72
CA TYR A 30 13.12 9.37 -8.16
C TYR A 30 14.49 9.68 -8.78
N PHE A 31 15.33 10.49 -8.13
CA PHE A 31 16.67 10.81 -8.63
C PHE A 31 17.52 9.54 -8.84
N ALA A 32 17.57 8.67 -7.81
CA ALA A 32 18.31 7.41 -7.87
C ALA A 32 17.75 6.46 -8.94
N ALA A 33 16.42 6.36 -9.07
CA ALA A 33 15.76 5.45 -10.02
C ALA A 33 15.88 5.89 -11.48
N ASN A 34 16.18 7.17 -11.75
CA ASN A 34 16.25 7.74 -13.10
C ASN A 34 17.67 8.13 -13.53
N ASN A 35 18.67 7.38 -13.06
CA ASN A 35 20.09 7.52 -13.39
C ASN A 35 20.71 8.86 -12.96
N GLY A 36 20.30 9.40 -11.80
CA GLY A 36 20.83 10.66 -11.28
C GLY A 36 20.47 11.89 -12.13
N ARG A 37 19.37 11.82 -12.89
CA ARG A 37 18.86 12.95 -13.67
C ARG A 37 17.94 13.80 -12.81
N THR A 38 18.21 15.10 -12.76
CA THR A 38 17.38 16.08 -12.04
C THR A 38 16.10 16.44 -12.81
N ASN A 39 16.11 16.26 -14.14
CA ASN A 39 14.94 16.45 -14.99
C ASN A 39 14.78 15.23 -15.89
N VAL A 40 13.57 14.65 -15.95
CA VAL A 40 13.29 13.47 -16.75
C VAL A 40 11.81 13.43 -17.15
N ALA A 41 11.54 12.98 -18.37
CA ALA A 41 10.19 12.72 -18.86
C ALA A 41 10.20 11.49 -19.77
N GLU A 42 9.09 10.76 -19.81
CA GLU A 42 8.93 9.57 -20.67
C GLU A 42 7.44 9.38 -21.00
N LEU A 43 7.12 8.97 -22.22
CA LEU A 43 5.76 8.55 -22.62
C LEU A 43 5.67 7.03 -22.54
N PHE A 44 4.63 6.48 -21.92
CA PHE A 44 4.38 5.03 -21.93
C PHE A 44 2.90 4.65 -21.95
N VAL A 45 2.62 3.40 -22.30
CA VAL A 45 1.27 2.82 -22.22
C VAL A 45 0.97 2.44 -20.78
N LYS A 46 0.08 3.20 -20.15
CA LYS A 46 -0.37 2.94 -18.79
C LYS A 46 -1.44 1.85 -18.74
N GLN A 47 -2.45 1.92 -19.61
CA GLN A 47 -3.49 0.89 -19.70
C GLN A 47 -3.88 0.60 -21.15
N ALA A 48 -3.94 -0.68 -21.53
CA ALA A 48 -4.38 -1.14 -22.83
C ALA A 48 -4.96 -2.54 -22.70
N SER A 49 -6.27 -2.65 -22.56
CA SER A 49 -6.94 -3.93 -22.30
C SER A 49 -8.26 -4.04 -23.05
N VAL A 50 -8.65 -5.26 -23.37
CA VAL A 50 -9.99 -5.60 -23.88
C VAL A 50 -10.78 -6.29 -22.76
N ARG A 51 -12.06 -5.95 -22.63
CA ARG A 51 -12.98 -6.58 -21.68
C ARG A 51 -14.17 -7.19 -22.40
N PHE A 52 -14.44 -8.46 -22.12
CA PHE A 52 -15.63 -9.19 -22.53
C PHE A 52 -16.56 -9.33 -21.33
N THR A 53 -17.86 -9.11 -21.54
CA THR A 53 -18.89 -9.21 -20.50
C THR A 53 -20.01 -10.12 -20.99
N GLY A 54 -20.71 -10.80 -20.07
CA GLY A 54 -21.79 -11.72 -20.45
C GLY A 54 -21.28 -12.99 -21.15
N LEU A 55 -20.05 -13.41 -20.84
CA LEU A 55 -19.44 -14.60 -21.44
C LEU A 55 -20.32 -15.83 -21.23
N GLY A 56 -20.67 -16.52 -22.32
CA GLY A 56 -21.58 -17.67 -22.30
C GLY A 56 -23.03 -17.33 -21.94
N GLY A 57 -23.46 -16.06 -22.07
CA GLY A 57 -24.82 -15.61 -21.72
C GLY A 57 -25.04 -15.41 -20.21
N ILE A 58 -24.00 -15.52 -19.39
CA ILE A 58 -24.10 -15.44 -17.93
C ILE A 58 -23.95 -13.99 -17.46
N ALA A 59 -25.00 -13.42 -16.86
CA ALA A 59 -24.96 -12.08 -16.29
C ALA A 59 -23.89 -11.97 -15.19
N GLY A 60 -23.15 -10.85 -15.18
CA GLY A 60 -22.08 -10.60 -14.20
C GLY A 60 -20.76 -11.31 -14.48
N HIS A 61 -20.70 -12.17 -15.51
CA HIS A 61 -19.46 -12.81 -15.95
C HIS A 61 -18.63 -11.84 -16.81
N SER A 62 -17.35 -11.67 -16.49
CA SER A 62 -16.44 -10.82 -17.26
C SER A 62 -15.01 -11.37 -17.32
N PHE A 63 -14.34 -11.07 -18.42
CA PHE A 63 -12.92 -11.35 -18.63
C PHE A 63 -12.26 -10.11 -19.21
N LYS A 64 -11.13 -9.69 -18.63
CA LYS A 64 -10.33 -8.55 -19.08
C LYS A 64 -8.90 -9.05 -19.33
N ALA A 65 -8.31 -8.71 -20.46
CA ALA A 65 -6.93 -9.09 -20.79
C ALA A 65 -6.16 -7.92 -21.42
N GLY A 66 -4.86 -7.87 -21.16
CA GLY A 66 -3.94 -6.82 -21.62
C GLY A 66 -3.25 -6.12 -20.47
N ARG A 67 -2.81 -4.87 -20.69
CA ARG A 67 -2.22 -4.02 -19.66
C ARG A 67 -3.30 -3.32 -18.86
N MET A 68 -3.27 -3.46 -17.54
CA MET A 68 -4.27 -2.87 -16.66
C MET A 68 -3.72 -2.56 -15.28
N GLU A 69 -4.35 -1.61 -14.60
CA GLU A 69 -4.22 -1.52 -13.15
C GLU A 69 -5.06 -2.63 -12.49
N PHE A 70 -4.51 -3.20 -11.42
CA PHE A 70 -5.21 -4.14 -10.55
C PHE A 70 -4.96 -3.74 -9.10
N ILE A 71 -6.04 -3.75 -8.32
CA ILE A 71 -6.04 -3.36 -6.91
C ILE A 71 -6.76 -4.47 -6.14
N ASP A 72 -6.06 -5.10 -5.20
CA ASP A 72 -6.72 -6.03 -4.30
C ASP A 72 -7.66 -5.25 -3.37
N GLY A 73 -8.78 -5.86 -3.00
CA GLY A 73 -9.77 -5.22 -2.13
C GLY A 73 -10.73 -4.31 -2.86
N THR A 74 -10.70 -4.30 -4.19
CA THR A 74 -11.68 -3.58 -5.01
C THR A 74 -12.40 -4.49 -6.01
N GLU A 75 -12.46 -5.80 -5.74
CA GLU A 75 -13.09 -6.77 -6.63
C GLU A 75 -14.58 -6.48 -6.84
N VAL A 76 -15.24 -6.06 -5.76
CA VAL A 76 -16.63 -5.59 -5.73
C VAL A 76 -16.75 -4.49 -4.68
N MET A 77 -17.49 -3.42 -4.95
CA MET A 77 -17.77 -2.39 -3.94
C MET A 77 -19.08 -2.69 -3.19
N PRO A 78 -19.11 -2.55 -1.85
CA PRO A 78 -20.34 -2.52 -1.08
C PRO A 78 -21.33 -1.47 -1.57
N ARG A 79 -22.63 -1.80 -1.54
CA ARG A 79 -23.69 -0.80 -1.79
C ARG A 79 -23.84 0.21 -0.66
N ASN A 80 -23.52 -0.20 0.57
CA ASN A 80 -23.50 0.69 1.73
C ASN A 80 -22.28 1.64 1.62
N ALA A 81 -22.51 2.95 1.63
CA ALA A 81 -21.48 3.96 1.40
C ALA A 81 -20.39 3.97 2.48
N THR A 82 -20.74 3.72 3.75
CA THR A 82 -19.77 3.58 4.84
C THR A 82 -18.84 2.41 4.59
N LEU A 83 -19.38 1.22 4.31
CA LEU A 83 -18.56 0.05 3.99
C LEU A 83 -17.71 0.26 2.74
N ALA A 84 -18.24 0.93 1.71
CA ALA A 84 -17.47 1.27 0.52
C ALA A 84 -16.30 2.19 0.85
N ALA A 85 -16.48 3.18 1.73
CA ALA A 85 -15.41 4.05 2.21
C ALA A 85 -14.36 3.26 3.03
N VAL A 86 -14.80 2.42 3.99
CA VAL A 86 -13.90 1.57 4.77
C VAL A 86 -13.10 0.63 3.87
N LYS A 87 -13.75 0.00 2.89
CA LYS A 87 -13.06 -0.88 1.94
C LYS A 87 -12.04 -0.12 1.09
N ARG A 88 -12.40 1.04 0.56
CA ARG A 88 -11.49 1.88 -0.23
C ARG A 88 -10.29 2.35 0.59
N ASP A 89 -10.51 2.82 1.81
CA ASP A 89 -9.49 3.53 2.58
C ASP A 89 -8.66 2.60 3.46
N ARG A 90 -9.21 1.45 3.88
CA ARG A 90 -8.62 0.57 4.91
C ARG A 90 -8.38 -0.87 4.46
N ILE A 91 -8.83 -1.27 3.26
CA ILE A 91 -8.63 -2.63 2.72
C ILE A 91 -7.93 -2.61 1.36
N ALA A 92 -8.33 -1.72 0.46
CA ALA A 92 -7.82 -1.70 -0.90
C ALA A 92 -6.29 -1.51 -0.93
N HIS A 93 -5.63 -1.94 -2.00
CA HIS A 93 -4.20 -1.77 -2.25
C HIS A 93 -3.22 -2.34 -1.19
N ARG A 94 -3.69 -3.15 -0.24
CA ARG A 94 -2.87 -3.59 0.90
C ARG A 94 -1.78 -4.58 0.50
N LEU A 95 -2.02 -5.39 -0.52
CA LEU A 95 -1.08 -6.38 -1.04
C LEU A 95 -0.75 -6.16 -2.52
N LEU A 96 -1.75 -5.76 -3.32
CA LEU A 96 -1.57 -5.43 -4.73
C LEU A 96 -2.24 -4.09 -5.01
N GLY A 97 -1.46 -3.13 -5.50
CA GLY A 97 -1.98 -1.85 -5.92
C GLY A 97 -1.14 -1.18 -7.00
N ASN A 98 -1.74 -0.16 -7.60
CA ASN A 98 -1.19 0.61 -8.70
C ASN A 98 -0.21 1.71 -8.28
N PHE A 99 0.03 1.91 -6.99
CA PHE A 99 0.92 2.96 -6.48
C PHE A 99 0.57 4.37 -7.02
N ALA A 100 -0.72 4.70 -7.12
CA ALA A 100 -1.21 5.92 -7.78
C ALA A 100 -0.73 7.26 -7.19
N PHE A 101 -0.09 7.24 -6.00
CA PHE A 101 0.56 8.42 -5.42
C PHE A 101 1.92 8.74 -6.06
N SER A 102 2.54 7.75 -6.71
CA SER A 102 3.71 8.01 -7.54
C SER A 102 3.28 8.62 -8.88
N HIS A 103 4.17 9.39 -9.51
CA HIS A 103 3.89 10.06 -10.78
C HIS A 103 3.72 9.09 -11.96
N VAL A 104 4.25 7.87 -11.82
CA VAL A 104 4.26 6.85 -12.89
C VAL A 104 3.24 5.76 -12.63
N GLY A 105 3.05 5.35 -11.37
CA GLY A 105 2.17 4.24 -11.00
C GLY A 105 2.69 2.87 -11.45
N ARG A 106 1.84 1.86 -11.31
CA ARG A 106 2.11 0.46 -11.63
C ARG A 106 0.91 -0.14 -12.35
N SER A 107 1.19 -0.77 -13.47
CA SER A 107 0.24 -1.61 -14.21
C SER A 107 0.70 -3.06 -14.20
N PHE A 108 -0.17 -3.92 -14.72
CA PHE A 108 0.11 -5.33 -14.90
C PHE A 108 -0.25 -5.76 -16.32
N ASP A 109 0.62 -6.54 -16.94
CA ASP A 109 0.34 -7.25 -18.17
C ASP A 109 -0.22 -8.63 -17.82
N GLY A 110 -1.49 -8.87 -18.11
CA GLY A 110 -2.14 -10.10 -17.67
C GLY A 110 -3.62 -10.20 -17.99
N ALA A 111 -4.33 -10.97 -17.18
CA ALA A 111 -5.76 -11.19 -17.31
C ALA A 111 -6.46 -11.19 -15.95
N GLN A 112 -7.70 -10.71 -15.96
CA GLN A 112 -8.63 -10.74 -14.84
C GLN A 112 -9.91 -11.44 -15.28
N TRP A 113 -10.38 -12.37 -14.48
CA TRP A 113 -11.67 -13.00 -14.61
C TRP A 113 -12.53 -12.66 -13.39
N ALA A 114 -13.82 -12.41 -13.60
CA ALA A 114 -14.75 -12.20 -12.49
C ALA A 114 -16.15 -12.72 -12.80
N LEU A 115 -16.82 -13.20 -11.77
CA LEU A 115 -18.23 -13.56 -11.78
C LEU A 115 -18.92 -12.85 -10.61
N ALA A 116 -19.65 -11.78 -10.94
CA ALA A 116 -20.37 -10.96 -9.98
C ALA A 116 -21.87 -11.36 -9.94
N GLY A 117 -22.27 -12.00 -8.86
CA GLY A 117 -23.68 -12.23 -8.53
C GLY A 117 -24.28 -11.08 -7.73
N ARG A 118 -25.49 -11.28 -7.17
CA ARG A 118 -26.18 -10.26 -6.37
C ARG A 118 -25.49 -9.97 -5.04
N THR A 119 -24.95 -11.00 -4.39
CA THR A 119 -24.36 -10.95 -3.05
C THR A 119 -23.01 -11.63 -2.96
N LEU A 120 -22.60 -12.36 -3.99
CA LEU A 120 -21.31 -13.06 -4.05
C LEU A 120 -20.55 -12.61 -5.29
N ASN A 121 -19.24 -12.45 -5.14
CA ASN A 121 -18.32 -12.14 -6.23
C ASN A 121 -17.12 -13.07 -6.14
N VAL A 122 -16.78 -13.70 -7.26
CA VAL A 122 -15.52 -14.42 -7.43
C VAL A 122 -14.64 -13.62 -8.38
N THR A 123 -13.36 -13.47 -8.05
CA THR A 123 -12.38 -12.81 -8.92
C THR A 123 -11.11 -13.62 -8.93
N ALA A 124 -10.54 -13.78 -10.12
CA ALA A 124 -9.22 -14.32 -10.33
C ALA A 124 -8.41 -13.35 -11.18
N PHE A 125 -7.12 -13.23 -10.90
CA PHE A 125 -6.20 -12.37 -11.62
C PHE A 125 -4.84 -13.06 -11.76
N ALA A 126 -4.23 -12.92 -12.92
CA ALA A 126 -2.87 -13.38 -13.16
C ALA A 126 -2.16 -12.34 -14.03
N GLY A 127 -0.94 -11.93 -13.67
CA GLY A 127 -0.20 -10.97 -14.47
C GLY A 127 1.20 -10.68 -13.94
N ARG A 128 1.95 -9.92 -14.75
CA ARG A 128 3.27 -9.42 -14.41
C ARG A 128 3.22 -7.91 -14.17
N PRO A 129 3.75 -7.38 -13.07
CA PRO A 129 3.82 -5.94 -12.88
C PRO A 129 4.77 -5.32 -13.89
N THR A 130 4.47 -4.10 -14.33
CA THR A 130 5.36 -3.30 -15.17
C THR A 130 6.38 -2.56 -14.32
N ARG A 131 7.46 -2.09 -14.96
CA ARG A 131 8.27 -1.00 -14.44
C ARG A 131 7.38 0.23 -14.21
N GLY A 132 7.85 1.13 -13.35
CA GLY A 132 7.15 2.37 -13.05
C GLY A 132 7.45 2.85 -11.64
N VAL A 133 6.43 3.36 -10.96
CA VAL A 133 6.48 3.93 -9.61
C VAL A 133 7.48 5.08 -9.52
N PHE A 134 8.77 4.77 -9.34
CA PHE A 134 9.84 5.76 -9.25
C PHE A 134 10.69 5.89 -10.51
N VAL A 135 10.61 4.94 -11.46
CA VAL A 135 11.26 5.09 -12.78
C VAL A 135 10.23 5.53 -13.81
N VAL A 136 10.54 6.54 -14.63
CA VAL A 136 9.57 7.07 -15.62
C VAL A 136 9.28 6.10 -16.77
N ASP A 137 10.17 5.13 -17.00
CA ASP A 137 9.95 4.05 -17.96
C ASP A 137 8.93 3.05 -17.41
N GLY A 138 7.70 3.12 -17.94
CA GLY A 138 6.61 2.19 -17.68
C GLY A 138 6.36 1.17 -18.80
N TRP A 139 7.28 0.99 -19.76
CA TRP A 139 7.06 0.09 -20.90
C TRP A 139 7.27 -1.38 -20.56
N SER A 140 8.37 -1.73 -19.90
CA SER A 140 8.74 -3.13 -19.71
C SER A 140 8.00 -3.80 -18.55
N GLY A 141 7.71 -5.09 -18.69
CA GLY A 141 7.34 -5.96 -17.57
C GLY A 141 8.54 -6.22 -16.64
N LEU A 142 8.27 -6.55 -15.39
CA LEU A 142 9.23 -7.14 -14.48
C LEU A 142 9.10 -8.68 -14.53
N ASP A 143 10.20 -9.39 -14.31
CA ASP A 143 10.18 -10.85 -14.21
C ASP A 143 9.65 -11.31 -12.85
N ILE A 144 8.39 -10.98 -12.61
CA ILE A 144 7.62 -11.29 -11.42
C ILE A 144 6.25 -11.77 -11.90
N ASN A 145 5.81 -12.93 -11.43
CA ASN A 145 4.44 -13.38 -11.67
C ASN A 145 3.60 -13.18 -10.41
N VAL A 146 2.39 -12.68 -10.60
CA VAL A 146 1.38 -12.56 -9.55
C VAL A 146 0.16 -13.38 -9.93
N LEU A 147 -0.30 -14.22 -9.01
CA LEU A 147 -1.57 -14.95 -9.10
C LEU A 147 -2.45 -14.54 -7.93
N TYR A 148 -3.70 -14.17 -8.18
CA TYR A 148 -4.61 -13.71 -7.15
C TYR A 148 -5.99 -14.32 -7.34
N GLY A 149 -6.64 -14.66 -6.23
CA GLY A 149 -8.02 -15.11 -6.21
C GLY A 149 -8.74 -14.60 -4.97
N ALA A 150 -10.00 -14.21 -5.11
CA ALA A 150 -10.84 -13.81 -3.99
C ALA A 150 -12.30 -14.23 -4.17
N LEU A 151 -12.90 -14.62 -3.04
CA LEU A 151 -14.34 -14.79 -2.88
C LEU A 151 -14.81 -13.74 -1.89
N THR A 152 -15.74 -12.88 -2.32
CA THR A 152 -16.31 -11.80 -1.52
C THR A 152 -17.81 -11.97 -1.41
N GLY A 153 -18.35 -11.86 -0.19
CA GLY A 153 -19.77 -11.92 0.07
C GLY A 153 -20.28 -10.70 0.83
N GLN A 154 -21.42 -10.16 0.40
CA GLN A 154 -22.12 -9.06 1.05
C GLN A 154 -23.37 -9.57 1.76
N THR A 155 -23.58 -9.08 2.98
CA THR A 155 -24.68 -9.50 3.87
C THR A 155 -25.36 -8.29 4.48
N GLY A 156 -26.63 -8.43 4.88
CA GLY A 156 -27.42 -7.31 5.40
C GLY A 156 -27.69 -6.23 4.34
N THR A 157 -28.42 -5.19 4.75
CA THR A 157 -28.81 -4.06 3.91
C THR A 157 -28.90 -2.78 4.75
N GLY A 158 -28.99 -1.63 4.08
CA GLY A 158 -29.19 -0.34 4.73
C GLY A 158 -28.07 -0.02 5.73
N THR A 159 -28.45 0.33 6.96
CA THR A 159 -27.56 0.75 8.06
C THR A 159 -26.86 -0.41 8.78
N SER A 160 -27.21 -1.66 8.48
CA SER A 160 -26.69 -2.86 9.13
C SER A 160 -26.11 -3.84 8.10
N ALA A 161 -25.30 -3.30 7.19
CA ALA A 161 -24.64 -4.05 6.13
C ALA A 161 -23.30 -4.64 6.63
N GLY A 162 -22.88 -5.74 6.03
CA GLY A 162 -21.57 -6.34 6.25
C GLY A 162 -20.98 -6.94 4.97
N GLU A 163 -19.67 -7.13 4.96
CA GLU A 163 -18.95 -7.79 3.88
C GLU A 163 -17.86 -8.69 4.45
N TRP A 164 -17.67 -9.86 3.84
CA TRP A 164 -16.54 -10.73 4.12
C TRP A 164 -15.78 -11.02 2.82
N ARG A 165 -14.48 -11.25 2.95
CA ARG A 165 -13.62 -11.69 1.85
C ARG A 165 -12.67 -12.75 2.35
N VAL A 166 -12.44 -13.78 1.55
CA VAL A 166 -11.27 -14.66 1.64
C VAL A 166 -10.48 -14.54 0.35
N PHE A 167 -9.15 -14.56 0.44
CA PHE A 167 -8.28 -14.40 -0.72
C PHE A 167 -7.00 -15.25 -0.61
N GLY A 168 -6.42 -15.52 -1.78
CA GLY A 168 -5.09 -16.10 -1.95
C GLY A 168 -4.28 -15.29 -2.95
N LEU A 169 -2.98 -15.15 -2.70
CA LEU A 169 -2.04 -14.41 -3.52
C LEU A 169 -0.72 -15.18 -3.63
N GLY A 170 -0.33 -15.56 -4.85
CA GLY A 170 1.00 -16.05 -5.19
C GLY A 170 1.88 -14.91 -5.73
N TYR A 171 3.10 -14.81 -5.23
CA TYR A 171 4.13 -13.88 -5.71
C TYR A 171 5.40 -14.67 -6.02
N PHE A 172 5.85 -14.61 -7.28
CA PHE A 172 7.00 -15.36 -7.77
C PHE A 172 7.98 -14.38 -8.42
N ASP A 173 9.02 -13.98 -7.69
CA ASP A 173 10.07 -13.07 -8.16
C ASP A 173 11.23 -13.87 -8.73
N ARG A 174 11.44 -13.73 -10.04
CA ARG A 174 12.47 -14.44 -10.81
C ARG A 174 13.57 -13.51 -11.31
N ARG A 175 13.56 -12.24 -10.89
CA ARG A 175 14.58 -11.26 -11.27
C ARG A 175 15.95 -11.69 -10.73
N ASP A 176 16.90 -11.85 -11.64
CA ASP A 176 18.28 -12.17 -11.32
C ASP A 176 19.06 -10.95 -10.80
N GLY A 177 20.07 -11.18 -9.95
CA GLY A 177 20.96 -10.15 -9.43
C GLY A 177 20.34 -9.14 -8.45
N VAL A 178 19.09 -9.36 -8.02
CA VAL A 178 18.40 -8.45 -7.08
C VAL A 178 18.74 -8.84 -5.64
N LEU A 179 19.39 -7.92 -4.92
CA LEU A 179 19.69 -8.11 -3.52
C LEU A 179 18.42 -8.05 -2.66
N LYS A 180 18.04 -9.18 -2.05
CA LYS A 180 16.90 -9.26 -1.12
C LYS A 180 17.08 -8.30 0.05
N THR A 181 15.97 -7.75 0.55
CA THR A 181 15.96 -6.82 1.69
C THR A 181 15.42 -7.56 2.91
N ASP A 182 16.34 -8.08 3.72
CA ASP A 182 16.09 -8.79 4.98
C ASP A 182 17.24 -8.53 5.97
N ASN A 183 17.10 -8.96 7.22
CA ASN A 183 18.04 -8.69 8.31
C ASN A 183 19.31 -9.55 8.31
N ARG A 184 19.54 -10.40 7.29
CA ARG A 184 20.78 -11.17 7.18
C ARG A 184 22.00 -10.29 6.83
N PRO A 185 23.22 -10.74 7.18
CA PRO A 185 24.46 -10.11 6.73
C PRO A 185 24.52 -9.95 5.20
N ALA A 186 25.13 -8.85 4.73
CA ALA A 186 25.19 -8.52 3.31
C ALA A 186 25.80 -9.64 2.45
N ALA A 187 26.83 -10.33 2.95
CA ALA A 187 27.47 -11.45 2.25
C ALA A 187 26.50 -12.64 2.04
N ALA A 188 25.67 -12.96 3.03
CA ALA A 188 24.69 -14.04 2.92
C ALA A 188 23.58 -13.68 1.90
N ARG A 189 23.10 -12.43 1.93
CA ARG A 189 22.10 -11.94 0.95
C ARG A 189 22.66 -11.88 -0.47
N ALA A 190 23.94 -11.53 -0.62
CA ALA A 190 24.60 -11.47 -1.93
C ALA A 190 24.88 -12.85 -2.53
N ALA A 191 25.10 -13.88 -1.69
CA ALA A 191 25.27 -15.26 -2.13
C ALA A 191 23.92 -15.95 -2.47
N ASP A 192 22.80 -15.42 -1.98
CA ASP A 192 21.47 -15.97 -2.18
C ASP A 192 20.85 -15.47 -3.50
N THR A 193 21.05 -16.26 -4.56
CA THR A 193 20.49 -16.04 -5.90
C THR A 193 19.17 -16.79 -6.14
N GLU A 194 18.64 -17.48 -5.14
CA GLU A 194 17.39 -18.25 -5.27
C GLU A 194 16.17 -17.31 -5.41
N PRO A 195 15.08 -17.73 -6.07
CA PRO A 195 13.90 -16.89 -6.26
C PRO A 195 13.14 -16.63 -4.96
N VAL A 196 12.24 -15.64 -4.98
CA VAL A 196 11.25 -15.45 -3.91
C VAL A 196 9.91 -15.99 -4.39
N ASP A 197 9.45 -17.09 -3.80
CA ASP A 197 8.23 -17.79 -4.17
C ASP A 197 7.30 -17.89 -2.95
N LEU A 198 6.29 -17.02 -2.88
CA LEU A 198 5.45 -16.83 -1.70
C LEU A 198 3.97 -17.08 -1.98
N GLY A 199 3.31 -17.78 -1.07
CA GLY A 199 1.85 -17.83 -0.95
C GLY A 199 1.38 -16.99 0.23
N THR A 200 0.44 -16.08 -0.01
CA THR A 200 -0.23 -15.27 1.01
C THR A 200 -1.71 -15.62 1.05
N PHE A 201 -2.25 -15.95 2.22
CA PHE A 201 -3.64 -16.35 2.41
C PHE A 201 -4.26 -15.50 3.51
N GLY A 202 -5.47 -14.99 3.28
CA GLY A 202 -6.08 -14.08 4.24
C GLY A 202 -7.53 -13.78 3.96
N GLY A 203 -8.04 -12.80 4.70
CA GLY A 203 -9.41 -12.35 4.56
C GLY A 203 -9.70 -11.07 5.33
N HIS A 204 -10.94 -10.61 5.21
CA HIS A 204 -11.47 -9.57 6.07
C HIS A 204 -12.95 -9.78 6.38
N TYR A 205 -13.38 -9.09 7.43
CA TYR A 205 -14.77 -8.84 7.75
C TYR A 205 -14.97 -7.35 8.02
N LEU A 206 -15.98 -6.76 7.37
CA LEU A 206 -16.43 -5.39 7.56
C LEU A 206 -17.88 -5.40 8.03
N ARG A 207 -18.22 -4.52 8.96
CA ARG A 207 -19.60 -4.38 9.46
C ARG A 207 -19.96 -2.94 9.74
N THR A 208 -21.19 -2.57 9.43
CA THR A 208 -21.85 -1.35 9.96
C THR A 208 -22.90 -1.76 10.98
N VAL A 209 -22.96 -1.02 12.09
CA VAL A 209 -23.89 -1.21 13.19
C VAL A 209 -24.51 0.14 13.54
N PRO A 210 -25.83 0.31 13.40
CA PRO A 210 -26.50 1.52 13.87
C PRO A 210 -26.56 1.51 15.40
N THR A 211 -26.30 2.65 16.02
CA THR A 211 -26.48 2.85 17.47
C THR A 211 -27.29 4.12 17.72
N ALA A 212 -27.79 4.29 18.95
CA ALA A 212 -28.50 5.52 19.33
C ALA A 212 -27.61 6.79 19.27
N ALA A 213 -26.28 6.63 19.33
CA ALA A 213 -25.32 7.73 19.30
C ALA A 213 -24.73 8.00 17.90
N GLY A 214 -25.12 7.22 16.88
CA GLY A 214 -24.57 7.31 15.53
C GLY A 214 -24.14 5.96 14.96
N ALA A 215 -23.64 5.97 13.72
CA ALA A 215 -23.19 4.75 13.04
C ALA A 215 -21.82 4.33 13.55
N VAL A 216 -21.64 3.02 13.81
CA VAL A 216 -20.35 2.40 14.08
C VAL A 216 -20.00 1.49 12.92
N ASP A 217 -18.75 1.51 12.49
CA ASP A 217 -18.21 0.51 11.57
C ASP A 217 -17.05 -0.26 12.21
N LEU A 218 -16.87 -1.51 11.80
CA LEU A 218 -15.85 -2.42 12.31
C LEU A 218 -15.10 -3.04 11.14
N LEU A 219 -13.78 -3.19 11.30
CA LEU A 219 -12.90 -3.87 10.37
C LEU A 219 -12.02 -4.86 11.13
N ALA A 220 -11.98 -6.09 10.61
CA ALA A 220 -10.94 -7.06 10.91
C ALA A 220 -10.36 -7.56 9.59
N TRP A 221 -9.04 -7.55 9.44
CA TRP A 221 -8.32 -8.09 8.28
C TRP A 221 -7.09 -8.84 8.77
N GLY A 222 -6.70 -9.90 8.08
CA GLY A 222 -5.45 -10.61 8.40
C GLY A 222 -4.99 -11.50 7.26
N ALA A 223 -3.69 -11.82 7.28
CA ALA A 223 -3.08 -12.72 6.33
C ALA A 223 -1.87 -13.45 6.94
N VAL A 224 -1.56 -14.61 6.39
CA VAL A 224 -0.35 -15.40 6.67
C VAL A 224 0.41 -15.63 5.37
N GLN A 225 1.73 -15.79 5.49
CA GLN A 225 2.64 -16.06 4.37
C GLN A 225 3.47 -17.29 4.63
N ILE A 226 3.57 -18.13 3.59
CA ILE A 226 4.40 -19.33 3.54
C ILE A 226 5.10 -19.41 2.18
N GLY A 227 6.20 -20.15 2.09
CA GLY A 227 6.95 -20.35 0.84
C GLY A 227 8.45 -20.20 1.05
N ALA A 228 9.14 -19.69 0.05
CA ALA A 228 10.59 -19.50 0.05
C ALA A 228 10.96 -18.03 -0.14
N TRP A 229 11.82 -17.52 0.74
CA TRP A 229 12.50 -16.24 0.62
C TRP A 229 13.96 -16.50 0.22
N GLY A 230 14.19 -16.76 -1.06
CA GLY A 230 15.47 -17.29 -1.51
C GLY A 230 15.73 -18.65 -0.86
N VAL A 231 16.85 -18.77 -0.16
CA VAL A 231 17.23 -19.99 0.56
C VAL A 231 16.53 -20.19 1.90
N LEU A 232 15.71 -19.24 2.36
CA LEU A 232 15.02 -19.31 3.66
C LEU A 232 13.56 -19.77 3.54
N ASP A 233 13.07 -20.45 4.58
CA ASP A 233 11.64 -20.74 4.73
C ASP A 233 10.87 -19.45 5.11
N GLN A 234 9.93 -18.99 4.30
CA GLN A 234 9.02 -17.90 4.69
C GLN A 234 7.98 -18.41 5.68
N ARG A 235 7.85 -17.75 6.84
CA ARG A 235 6.71 -17.91 7.76
C ARG A 235 6.41 -16.61 8.47
N ALA A 236 5.39 -15.90 8.00
CA ALA A 236 5.04 -14.58 8.53
C ALA A 236 3.54 -14.38 8.63
N GLY A 237 3.13 -13.38 9.40
CA GLY A 237 1.73 -13.03 9.60
C GLY A 237 1.51 -11.53 9.81
N THR A 238 0.26 -11.12 9.60
CA THR A 238 -0.18 -9.74 9.75
C THR A 238 -1.68 -9.68 10.09
N PHE A 239 -2.09 -8.62 10.78
CA PHE A 239 -3.50 -8.32 10.99
C PHE A 239 -3.74 -6.81 11.13
N ALA A 240 -5.00 -6.42 10.97
CA ALA A 240 -5.52 -5.11 11.30
C ALA A 240 -6.88 -5.24 11.99
N VAL A 241 -7.08 -4.46 13.04
CA VAL A 241 -8.37 -4.32 13.71
C VAL A 241 -8.67 -2.84 13.91
N GLU A 242 -9.87 -2.42 13.51
CA GLU A 242 -10.27 -1.01 13.56
C GLU A 242 -11.75 -0.87 13.88
N ALA A 243 -12.09 0.23 14.53
CA ALA A 243 -13.46 0.66 14.72
C ALA A 243 -13.59 2.15 14.37
N GLY A 244 -14.67 2.49 13.67
CA GLY A 244 -15.03 3.86 13.36
C GLY A 244 -16.40 4.23 13.92
N TRP A 245 -16.59 5.51 14.20
CA TRP A 245 -17.83 6.07 14.72
C TRP A 245 -18.11 7.43 14.08
N GLN A 246 -19.33 7.59 13.59
CA GLN A 246 -19.88 8.85 13.11
C GLN A 246 -21.01 9.30 14.04
N PRO A 247 -20.79 10.29 14.92
CA PRO A 247 -21.83 10.81 15.81
C PRO A 247 -22.95 11.49 15.03
N GLN A 248 -24.20 11.22 15.44
CA GLN A 248 -25.36 11.87 14.84
C GLN A 248 -25.53 13.33 15.29
N ALA A 249 -25.06 13.70 16.48
CA ALA A 249 -25.29 15.05 17.03
C ALA A 249 -24.56 16.19 16.27
N LEU A 250 -23.64 15.86 15.35
CA LEU A 250 -22.77 16.82 14.66
C LEU A 250 -22.93 16.76 13.14
N GLU A 251 -24.17 16.62 12.63
CA GLU A 251 -24.45 16.43 11.20
C GLU A 251 -23.86 17.52 10.30
N ALA A 252 -23.77 18.77 10.78
CA ALA A 252 -23.27 19.89 9.98
C ALA A 252 -21.80 19.76 9.52
N ILE A 253 -21.00 18.93 10.19
CA ILE A 253 -19.60 18.69 9.85
C ILE A 253 -19.28 17.21 9.57
N GLU A 254 -20.31 16.35 9.59
CA GLU A 254 -20.26 14.90 9.34
C GLU A 254 -18.96 14.22 9.83
N PRO A 255 -18.62 14.31 11.13
CA PRO A 255 -17.32 13.87 11.60
C PRO A 255 -17.23 12.35 11.59
N TRP A 256 -16.07 11.80 11.26
CA TRP A 256 -15.76 10.39 11.37
C TRP A 256 -14.53 10.22 12.26
N PHE A 257 -14.69 9.53 13.38
CA PHE A 257 -13.58 9.16 14.25
C PHE A 257 -13.26 7.70 14.05
N ARG A 258 -11.99 7.34 13.98
CA ARG A 258 -11.55 5.95 13.87
C ARG A 258 -10.33 5.70 14.73
N GLY A 259 -10.25 4.53 15.30
CA GLY A 259 -9.03 4.03 15.93
C GLY A 259 -8.77 2.58 15.55
N GLY A 260 -7.51 2.18 15.61
CA GLY A 260 -7.16 0.81 15.29
C GLY A 260 -5.70 0.47 15.53
N TYR A 261 -5.38 -0.78 15.22
CA TYR A 261 -4.04 -1.33 15.30
C TYR A 261 -3.73 -2.16 14.06
N ASN A 262 -2.63 -1.84 13.39
CA ASN A 262 -2.07 -2.64 12.30
C ASN A 262 -0.79 -3.32 12.80
N TYR A 263 -0.61 -4.59 12.45
CA TYR A 263 0.56 -5.39 12.83
C TYR A 263 1.09 -6.16 11.63
N GLY A 264 2.41 -6.09 11.42
CA GLY A 264 3.16 -6.96 10.54
C GLY A 264 4.35 -7.55 11.29
N SER A 265 4.45 -8.89 11.26
CA SER A 265 5.58 -9.61 11.88
C SER A 265 6.94 -9.14 11.35
N GLY A 266 7.95 -9.26 12.21
CA GLY A 266 9.35 -9.07 11.90
C GLY A 266 10.17 -10.32 12.22
N ASP A 267 11.33 -10.44 11.59
CA ASP A 267 12.25 -11.54 11.78
C ASP A 267 13.13 -11.37 13.03
N GLY A 268 12.87 -12.19 14.05
CA GLY A 268 13.63 -12.14 15.30
C GLY A 268 15.01 -12.80 15.25
N ASN A 269 15.33 -13.58 14.22
CA ASN A 269 16.59 -14.32 14.18
C ASN A 269 17.06 -14.59 12.74
N PRO A 270 18.01 -13.79 12.20
CA PRO A 270 18.50 -13.97 10.82
C PRO A 270 19.31 -15.25 10.58
N SER A 271 19.50 -16.11 11.60
CA SER A 271 20.39 -17.28 11.55
C SER A 271 19.69 -18.62 11.71
N ASP A 272 18.36 -18.67 11.80
CA ASP A 272 17.60 -19.90 12.05
C ASP A 272 17.06 -20.59 10.78
N GLY A 273 17.39 -20.05 9.59
CA GLY A 273 16.95 -20.58 8.30
C GLY A 273 15.50 -20.20 7.93
N ARG A 274 14.85 -19.32 8.70
CA ARG A 274 13.51 -18.79 8.44
C ARG A 274 13.58 -17.31 8.11
N HIS A 275 12.67 -16.84 7.26
CA HIS A 275 12.35 -15.42 7.12
C HIS A 275 11.00 -15.13 7.79
N GLY A 276 11.05 -14.38 8.89
CA GLY A 276 9.91 -14.09 9.76
C GLY A 276 9.17 -12.78 9.45
N THR A 277 9.75 -11.91 8.61
CA THR A 277 9.17 -10.61 8.28
C THR A 277 7.99 -10.78 7.33
N PHE A 278 6.86 -10.16 7.67
CA PHE A 278 5.74 -10.06 6.73
C PHE A 278 6.14 -9.20 5.52
N PHE A 279 5.90 -9.71 4.32
CA PHE A 279 6.24 -9.04 3.07
C PHE A 279 4.96 -8.51 2.40
N GLN A 280 4.83 -7.19 2.29
CA GLN A 280 3.62 -6.56 1.73
C GLN A 280 3.41 -6.75 0.22
N VAL A 281 4.36 -7.37 -0.50
CA VAL A 281 4.27 -7.65 -1.93
C VAL A 281 4.36 -6.37 -2.79
N LEU A 282 3.26 -5.94 -3.42
CA LEU A 282 3.21 -4.79 -4.34
C LEU A 282 2.11 -3.80 -3.89
N PRO A 283 2.15 -3.30 -2.64
CA PRO A 283 1.08 -2.47 -2.09
C PRO A 283 1.06 -1.08 -2.73
N THR A 284 0.03 -0.29 -2.40
CA THR A 284 0.11 1.17 -2.44
C THR A 284 0.22 1.69 -1.01
N PRO A 285 1.43 2.06 -0.53
CA PRO A 285 1.62 2.38 0.89
C PRO A 285 0.87 3.63 1.36
N ARG A 286 0.70 4.62 0.48
CA ARG A 286 0.24 5.98 0.82
C ARG A 286 -1.12 6.05 1.54
N ILE A 287 -2.00 5.08 1.33
CA ILE A 287 -3.31 5.02 1.99
C ILE A 287 -3.23 4.54 3.45
N TYR A 288 -2.15 3.85 3.82
CA TYR A 288 -1.89 3.36 5.18
C TYR A 288 -0.81 4.18 5.90
N ALA A 289 0.16 4.70 5.15
CA ALA A 289 1.25 5.55 5.63
C ALA A 289 1.27 6.83 4.80
N ARG A 290 0.52 7.85 5.24
CA ARG A 290 0.37 9.10 4.47
C ARG A 290 1.67 9.88 4.33
N PHE A 291 2.51 9.78 5.35
CA PHE A 291 3.94 10.04 5.28
C PHE A 291 4.64 8.68 5.10
N PRO A 292 5.04 8.30 3.88
CA PRO A 292 5.41 6.92 3.53
C PRO A 292 6.85 6.54 3.93
N PHE A 293 7.23 6.80 5.19
CA PHE A 293 8.53 6.38 5.74
C PHE A 293 8.49 4.98 6.35
N PHE A 294 7.32 4.34 6.44
CA PHE A 294 7.14 2.99 6.96
C PHE A 294 6.12 2.22 6.13
N ASN A 295 6.04 0.92 6.35
CA ASN A 295 5.03 0.02 5.80
C ASN A 295 4.64 -1.05 6.84
N MET A 296 3.89 -2.08 6.46
CA MET A 296 3.46 -3.14 7.39
C MET A 296 4.45 -4.32 7.44
N MET A 297 5.75 -4.08 7.23
CA MET A 297 6.81 -5.07 7.39
C MET A 297 7.57 -4.76 8.68
N ASN A 298 7.60 -5.68 9.64
CA ASN A 298 8.17 -5.46 10.98
C ASN A 298 7.59 -4.22 11.70
N THR A 299 6.27 -4.08 11.75
CA THR A 299 5.63 -2.85 12.26
C THR A 299 4.42 -3.16 13.14
N GLY A 300 4.31 -2.44 14.26
CA GLY A 300 3.09 -2.22 15.01
C GLY A 300 2.70 -0.73 14.94
N ASP A 301 1.49 -0.45 14.49
CA ASP A 301 0.97 0.90 14.27
C ASP A 301 -0.39 1.05 14.97
N ALA A 302 -0.39 1.72 16.12
CA ALA A 302 -1.61 2.14 16.81
C ALA A 302 -1.97 3.55 16.36
N PHE A 303 -3.20 3.77 15.92
CA PHE A 303 -3.59 5.05 15.34
C PHE A 303 -4.96 5.54 15.79
N GLY A 304 -5.14 6.86 15.68
CA GLY A 304 -6.41 7.55 15.75
C GLY A 304 -6.56 8.49 14.54
N GLU A 305 -7.75 8.58 14.00
CA GLU A 305 -8.10 9.36 12.81
C GLU A 305 -9.37 10.17 13.10
N ALA A 306 -9.39 11.41 12.61
CA ALA A 306 -10.57 12.26 12.59
C ALA A 306 -10.74 12.87 11.19
N ILE A 307 -11.90 12.66 10.58
CA ILE A 307 -12.28 13.24 9.29
C ILE A 307 -13.47 14.16 9.52
N PHE A 308 -13.44 15.36 8.94
CA PHE A 308 -14.53 16.34 9.00
C PHE A 308 -14.92 16.76 7.58
N ARG A 309 -16.22 16.90 7.32
CA ARG A 309 -16.77 17.37 6.04
C ARG A 309 -17.70 18.55 6.28
N PRO A 310 -17.16 19.75 6.56
CA PRO A 310 -17.97 20.94 6.83
C PRO A 310 -18.76 21.44 5.61
N SER A 311 -18.44 20.96 4.41
CA SER A 311 -19.24 21.19 3.20
C SER A 311 -19.00 20.08 2.17
N ARG A 312 -19.82 20.06 1.10
CA ARG A 312 -19.65 19.12 -0.02
C ARG A 312 -18.35 19.29 -0.80
N SER A 313 -17.66 20.42 -0.64
CA SER A 313 -16.43 20.72 -1.35
C SER A 313 -15.18 20.61 -0.48
N LEU A 314 -15.30 20.38 0.83
CA LEU A 314 -14.14 20.35 1.73
C LEU A 314 -14.16 19.09 2.59
N THR A 315 -13.09 18.32 2.53
CA THR A 315 -12.77 17.26 3.50
C THR A 315 -11.51 17.65 4.25
N LEU A 316 -11.56 17.61 5.58
CA LEU A 316 -10.40 17.75 6.45
C LEU A 316 -10.14 16.40 7.10
N ARG A 317 -8.88 16.01 7.22
CA ARG A 317 -8.48 14.77 7.88
C ARG A 317 -7.26 15.03 8.75
N SER A 318 -7.24 14.44 9.94
CA SER A 318 -6.05 14.42 10.79
C SER A 318 -5.88 13.06 11.45
N ASP A 319 -4.64 12.58 11.48
CA ASP A 319 -4.28 11.28 11.98
C ASP A 319 -3.13 11.42 12.99
N VAL A 320 -3.12 10.55 14.00
CA VAL A 320 -1.99 10.37 14.92
C VAL A 320 -1.66 8.88 14.98
N HIS A 321 -0.40 8.55 14.78
CA HIS A 321 0.11 7.18 14.80
C HIS A 321 1.25 7.03 15.82
N ALA A 322 1.21 5.97 16.61
CA ALA A 322 2.32 5.51 17.44
C ALA A 322 2.91 4.25 16.81
N ILE A 323 4.08 4.40 16.21
CA ILE A 323 4.69 3.37 15.36
C ILE A 323 5.90 2.76 16.07
N ARG A 324 5.91 1.44 16.14
CA ARG A 324 7.00 0.64 16.70
C ARG A 324 7.35 -0.51 15.77
N LEU A 325 8.59 -0.99 15.81
CA LEU A 325 8.98 -2.22 15.15
C LEU A 325 8.46 -3.42 15.94
N ALA A 326 8.05 -4.48 15.23
CA ALA A 326 7.57 -5.71 15.86
C ALA A 326 8.71 -6.53 16.49
N SER A 327 9.88 -6.49 15.88
CA SER A 327 11.13 -7.12 16.29
C SER A 327 12.26 -6.09 16.31
N PRO A 328 13.04 -5.98 17.41
CA PRO A 328 14.25 -5.18 17.46
C PRO A 328 15.41 -5.79 16.67
N ASP A 329 15.33 -7.07 16.27
CA ASP A 329 16.39 -7.79 15.56
C ASP A 329 16.20 -7.78 14.03
N ASP A 330 15.15 -7.12 13.56
CA ASP A 330 14.82 -6.95 12.14
C ASP A 330 14.99 -5.48 11.70
N LEU A 331 14.77 -5.19 10.42
CA LEU A 331 14.95 -3.87 9.84
C LEU A 331 13.70 -2.98 10.02
N TRP A 332 13.91 -1.67 9.96
CA TRP A 332 12.88 -0.71 9.61
C TRP A 332 12.75 -0.67 8.08
N TYR A 333 11.59 -1.12 7.58
CA TYR A 333 11.30 -1.20 6.15
C TYR A 333 10.49 0.00 5.66
N ALA A 334 10.81 0.44 4.43
CA ALA A 334 10.04 1.44 3.70
C ALA A 334 10.02 1.13 2.19
N GLY A 335 8.96 1.52 1.50
CA GLY A 335 8.73 1.22 0.08
C GLY A 335 7.41 0.52 -0.15
N GLY A 336 7.15 0.12 -1.40
CA GLY A 336 5.91 -0.58 -1.75
C GLY A 336 6.07 -1.47 -2.97
N GLY A 337 7.13 -2.27 -2.95
CA GLY A 337 7.33 -3.37 -3.88
C GLY A 337 8.16 -3.02 -5.10
N ALA A 338 8.44 -4.05 -5.89
CA ALA A 338 9.25 -3.96 -7.10
C ALA A 338 8.69 -2.91 -8.07
N PHE A 339 9.61 -2.16 -8.69
CA PHE A 339 9.29 -1.13 -9.67
C PHE A 339 10.32 -1.02 -10.81
N GLN A 340 11.45 -1.72 -10.69
CA GLN A 340 12.51 -1.82 -11.69
C GLN A 340 13.23 -3.16 -11.56
N SER A 341 14.08 -3.51 -12.52
CA SER A 341 14.78 -4.80 -12.56
C SER A 341 15.95 -4.91 -11.58
N SER A 342 16.60 -3.80 -11.22
CA SER A 342 17.90 -3.81 -10.50
C SER A 342 17.81 -3.72 -8.98
N THR A 343 16.64 -3.40 -8.41
CA THR A 343 16.47 -3.21 -6.96
C THR A 343 15.24 -3.95 -6.45
N PHE A 344 15.30 -4.37 -5.19
CA PHE A 344 14.23 -5.18 -4.59
C PHE A 344 12.87 -4.48 -4.56
N GLY A 345 12.84 -3.17 -4.29
CA GLY A 345 11.62 -2.38 -4.19
C GLY A 345 11.21 -2.02 -2.75
N PHE A 346 12.01 -2.46 -1.79
CA PHE A 346 11.97 -2.02 -0.40
C PHE A 346 13.37 -1.59 0.04
N SER A 347 13.42 -0.61 0.92
CA SER A 347 14.61 -0.21 1.65
C SER A 347 14.51 -0.73 3.08
N GLY A 348 15.64 -1.16 3.65
CA GLY A 348 15.72 -1.64 5.02
C GLY A 348 16.82 -0.91 5.76
N ARG A 349 16.50 -0.38 6.94
CA ARG A 349 17.45 0.30 7.83
C ARG A 349 17.59 -0.49 9.13
N PRO A 350 18.79 -0.57 9.72
CA PRO A 350 18.98 -1.31 10.96
C PRO A 350 18.18 -0.67 12.10
N SER A 351 17.43 -1.49 12.83
CA SER A 351 16.74 -1.11 14.07
C SER A 351 17.70 -0.70 15.19
N SER A 352 18.94 -1.23 15.16
CA SER A 352 19.94 -1.10 16.23
C SER A 352 19.44 -1.63 17.59
N ALA A 353 18.75 -2.79 17.59
CA ALA A 353 18.16 -3.43 18.77
C ALA A 353 17.11 -2.57 19.49
N ARG A 354 16.41 -1.71 18.74
CA ARG A 354 15.40 -0.78 19.26
C ARG A 354 14.10 -0.95 18.49
N THR A 355 12.98 -0.57 19.10
CA THR A 355 11.65 -0.71 18.48
C THR A 355 10.90 0.60 18.32
N GLY A 356 11.16 1.63 19.13
CA GLY A 356 10.46 2.90 18.97
C GLY A 356 10.85 3.56 17.65
N LEU A 357 9.93 3.64 16.69
CA LEU A 357 10.20 4.23 15.37
C LEU A 357 9.83 5.72 15.33
N ALA A 358 8.55 6.05 15.51
CA ALA A 358 8.09 7.44 15.49
C ALA A 358 6.71 7.61 16.13
N THR A 359 6.39 8.84 16.53
CA THR A 359 5.01 9.31 16.65
C THR A 359 4.72 10.22 15.45
N LEU A 360 3.83 9.81 14.56
CA LEU A 360 3.45 10.58 13.37
C LEU A 360 2.17 11.35 13.66
N TYR A 361 2.20 12.65 13.39
CA TYR A 361 1.04 13.54 13.37
C TYR A 361 0.85 14.00 11.93
N ASP A 362 -0.34 13.89 11.37
CA ASP A 362 -0.62 14.49 10.07
C ASP A 362 -2.00 15.12 9.93
N VAL A 363 -2.10 15.99 8.92
CA VAL A 363 -3.30 16.72 8.56
C VAL A 363 -3.37 16.91 7.05
N SER A 364 -4.58 16.90 6.51
CA SER A 364 -4.85 17.37 5.15
C SER A 364 -6.16 18.10 5.00
N GLY A 365 -6.23 18.90 3.94
CA GLY A 365 -7.46 19.44 3.40
C GLY A 365 -7.57 19.13 1.91
N ASP A 366 -8.68 18.54 1.51
CA ASP A 366 -9.05 18.26 0.13
C ASP A 366 -10.21 19.19 -0.25
N TYR A 367 -9.95 20.14 -1.13
CA TYR A 367 -10.90 21.16 -1.58
C TYR A 367 -11.26 21.00 -3.05
N ARG A 368 -12.53 20.74 -3.33
CA ARG A 368 -13.09 20.70 -4.68
C ARG A 368 -13.45 22.10 -5.14
N VAL A 369 -12.54 22.72 -5.89
CA VAL A 369 -12.72 24.06 -6.46
C VAL A 369 -13.92 24.09 -7.42
N ASN A 370 -14.02 23.11 -8.31
CA ASN A 370 -15.14 22.92 -9.23
C ASN A 370 -15.24 21.46 -9.72
N GLY A 371 -16.05 21.18 -10.74
CA GLY A 371 -16.22 19.82 -11.30
C GLY A 371 -14.96 19.19 -11.90
N TYR A 372 -13.98 20.01 -12.29
CA TYR A 372 -12.77 19.61 -13.01
C TYR A 372 -11.50 19.78 -12.17
N THR A 373 -11.53 20.66 -11.17
CA THR A 373 -10.36 21.11 -10.42
C THR A 373 -10.52 20.79 -8.93
N SER A 374 -9.49 20.18 -8.34
CA SER A 374 -9.36 20.01 -6.89
C SER A 374 -7.96 20.39 -6.41
N LEU A 375 -7.90 20.89 -5.17
CA LEU A 375 -6.68 21.24 -4.47
C LEU A 375 -6.57 20.38 -3.22
N THR A 376 -5.41 19.77 -3.01
CA THR A 376 -5.09 19.02 -1.79
C THR A 376 -3.87 19.65 -1.12
N VAL A 377 -3.96 19.85 0.20
CA VAL A 377 -2.83 20.23 1.06
C VAL A 377 -2.62 19.12 2.07
N TYR A 378 -1.37 18.70 2.25
CA TYR A 378 -0.98 17.72 3.27
C TYR A 378 0.26 18.20 4.01
N TYR A 379 0.28 17.96 5.31
CA TYR A 379 1.47 18.10 6.15
C TYR A 379 1.49 16.99 7.21
N GLY A 380 2.65 16.39 7.40
CA GLY A 380 2.89 15.39 8.43
C GLY A 380 4.25 15.59 9.09
N ARG A 381 4.30 15.38 10.40
CA ARG A 381 5.50 15.42 11.22
C ARG A 381 5.68 14.07 11.92
N ALA A 382 6.77 13.38 11.60
CA ALA A 382 7.21 12.19 12.31
C ALA A 382 8.19 12.62 13.42
N ALA A 383 7.73 12.60 14.67
CA ALA A 383 8.60 12.77 15.82
C ALA A 383 9.38 11.46 16.04
N GLY A 384 10.66 11.50 15.75
CA GLY A 384 11.56 10.35 15.80
C GLY A 384 11.65 9.75 17.20
N ARG A 385 12.00 8.46 17.24
CA ARG A 385 12.23 7.72 18.47
C ARG A 385 13.54 6.94 18.36
N SER A 386 13.74 6.04 19.31
CA SER A 386 14.97 5.26 19.49
C SER A 386 15.61 4.70 18.20
N VAL A 387 14.83 4.18 17.23
CA VAL A 387 15.35 3.64 15.97
C VAL A 387 15.92 4.75 15.09
N THR A 388 15.18 5.84 14.88
CA THR A 388 15.64 6.98 14.08
C THR A 388 16.78 7.72 14.77
N ASP A 389 16.78 7.82 16.11
CA ASP A 389 17.88 8.42 16.89
C ASP A 389 19.21 7.69 16.67
N ALA A 390 19.17 6.37 16.45
CA ALA A 390 20.37 5.58 16.18
C ALA A 390 20.95 5.81 14.78
N ILE A 391 20.13 6.33 13.84
CA ILE A 391 20.51 6.51 12.43
C ILE A 391 20.87 7.97 12.13
N TYR A 392 20.10 8.92 12.68
CA TYR A 392 20.17 10.34 12.34
C TYR A 392 20.67 11.20 13.50
N ALA A 393 22.00 11.28 13.64
CA ALA A 393 22.65 12.01 14.74
C ALA A 393 22.38 13.53 14.78
N ARG A 394 21.96 14.13 13.65
CA ARG A 394 21.69 15.58 13.53
C ARG A 394 20.22 15.96 13.73
N GLY A 395 19.36 14.99 14.02
CA GLY A 395 17.92 15.18 14.17
C GLY A 395 17.18 13.95 13.65
N ALA A 396 16.35 13.35 14.51
CA ALA A 396 15.61 12.13 14.20
C ALA A 396 14.18 12.37 13.73
N ASP A 397 13.72 13.62 13.78
CA ASP A 397 12.41 14.03 13.31
C ASP A 397 12.43 14.23 11.80
N ALA A 398 11.27 14.04 11.17
CA ALA A 398 11.08 14.31 9.76
C ALA A 398 9.76 15.04 9.52
N ASP A 399 9.76 15.88 8.50
CA ASP A 399 8.60 16.62 8.02
C ASP A 399 8.34 16.26 6.56
N PHE A 400 7.08 16.10 6.19
CA PHE A 400 6.67 15.87 4.82
C PHE A 400 5.40 16.65 4.52
N GLY A 401 5.40 17.42 3.45
CA GLY A 401 4.24 18.19 3.03
C GLY A 401 4.22 18.40 1.54
N TYR A 402 3.01 18.61 1.01
CA TYR A 402 2.81 18.93 -0.40
C TYR A 402 1.53 19.72 -0.62
N LEU A 403 1.50 20.38 -1.77
CA LEU A 403 0.31 20.98 -2.36
C LEU A 403 0.12 20.32 -3.73
N GLU A 404 -1.07 19.79 -3.97
CA GLU A 404 -1.42 19.10 -5.21
C GLU A 404 -2.63 19.76 -5.85
N LEU A 405 -2.50 20.13 -7.12
CA LEU A 405 -3.60 20.57 -7.97
C LEU A 405 -3.91 19.46 -8.96
N THR A 406 -5.13 18.95 -8.93
CA THR A 406 -5.62 17.98 -9.91
C THR A 406 -6.61 18.65 -10.85
N PHE A 407 -6.37 18.50 -12.15
CA PHE A 407 -7.30 18.88 -13.22
C PHE A 407 -7.69 17.65 -14.03
N ARG A 408 -9.00 17.38 -14.15
CA ARG A 408 -9.55 16.25 -14.91
C ARG A 408 -10.51 16.79 -15.96
N PHE A 409 -10.42 16.30 -17.20
CA PHE A 409 -11.23 16.73 -18.34
C PHE A 409 -11.90 15.55 -19.05
#